data_AF-A0A4W5RAS6-F1
#
_entry.id   AF-A0A4W5RAS6-F1
#
_cell.length_a   1.000
_cell.length_b   1.000
_cell.length_c   1.000
_cell.angle_alpha   90.00
_cell.angle_beta   90.00
_cell.angle_gamma   90.00
#
_symmetry.space_group_name_H-M   'P 1'
#
loop_
_entity.id
_entity.type
_entity.pdbx_description
1 polymer ?
#
loop_
_entity_poly.entity_id
_entity_poly.type
_entity_poly.pdbx_seq_one_letter_code
_entity_poly.pdbx_strand_id
1 'polypeptide(L)'
;MDRMDNFKQVIFGAELNWTAILTATACGTGALMLFLNWFGHKQSWKKIQWAKARRETSLQRAELAVLQFKESHPGTDTSLILSLSLAQLSKQLKGGTLTPEAVFHSYMEKTLEVNRRLNCCAEVLLESWDQLEDIGSHKDGLLYGVPVSIKENMGYKGHDSTCGVISKLDLPATGDSVLVEVLKRQGAIPFVKTNVPQSLLSYDCGNPIYGLTLNPLNPQKTPGGSSGGEGALIGGGGSVLGMGSDIGGSIRIPSSFCGICGFKPTANRLSSRGATSCSRGQKSVLSSFGPMARDVDSLALCMQALLCDHMFRLDPTVPPIPFNQQVGSLSVIGSRVMLPLDADLESVLFVGGEADPRSVHQGNFILEPFIGYISLFNGYP
;
A
#
# COMPACT_ATOMS: atom_id res chain seq x y z
N MET A 1 66.81 42.54 24.76
CA MET A 1 66.43 42.51 23.34
C MET A 1 66.46 41.09 22.77
N ASP A 2 67.43 40.24 23.14
CA ASP A 2 67.61 38.87 22.61
C ASP A 2 66.46 37.84 22.81
N ARG A 3 65.58 37.99 23.80
CA ARG A 3 64.48 37.03 24.01
C ARG A 3 63.33 37.17 23.01
N MET A 4 63.13 38.37 22.44
CA MET A 4 62.07 38.62 21.45
C MET A 4 62.49 38.24 20.03
N ASP A 5 63.79 38.26 19.73
CA ASP A 5 64.31 37.87 18.41
C ASP A 5 64.37 36.34 18.24
N ASN A 6 64.65 35.60 19.33
CA ASN A 6 64.56 34.14 19.32
C ASN A 6 63.12 33.63 19.13
N PHE A 7 62.13 34.33 19.68
CA PHE A 7 60.72 33.94 19.50
C PHE A 7 60.23 34.16 18.06
N LYS A 8 60.75 35.21 17.39
CA LYS A 8 60.50 35.47 15.98
C LYS A 8 61.20 34.45 15.07
N GLN A 9 62.42 34.02 15.39
CA GLN A 9 63.10 32.98 14.60
C GLN A 9 62.43 31.61 14.69
N VAL A 10 61.86 31.24 15.83
CA VAL A 10 61.14 29.95 15.96
C VAL A 10 59.79 29.96 15.21
N ILE A 11 59.12 31.10 15.14
CA ILE A 11 57.83 31.22 14.43
C ILE A 11 58.02 31.49 12.93
N PHE A 12 59.06 32.22 12.51
CA PHE A 12 59.31 32.61 11.11
C PHE A 12 60.41 31.82 10.39
N GLY A 13 61.15 30.95 11.09
CA GLY A 13 62.26 30.16 10.52
C GLY A 13 61.90 28.73 10.09
N ALA A 14 60.66 28.29 10.30
CA ALA A 14 60.19 27.03 9.74
C ALA A 14 59.75 27.26 8.29
N GLU A 15 60.53 26.78 7.31
CA GLU A 15 60.05 26.66 5.94
C GLU A 15 58.81 25.76 5.95
N LEU A 16 57.64 26.39 5.90
CA LEU A 16 56.37 25.71 5.99
C LEU A 16 56.23 24.84 4.74
N ASN A 17 56.33 23.53 4.90
CA ASN A 17 56.17 22.60 3.78
C ASN A 17 54.69 22.58 3.36
N TRP A 18 54.34 23.50 2.45
CA TRP A 18 52.99 23.66 1.92
C TRP A 18 52.45 22.37 1.28
N THR A 19 53.31 21.55 0.68
CA THR A 19 52.89 20.25 0.12
C THR A 19 52.45 19.28 1.21
N ALA A 20 53.17 19.22 2.33
CA ALA A 20 52.80 18.39 3.48
C ALA A 20 51.51 18.88 4.13
N ILE A 21 51.33 20.21 4.28
CA ILE A 21 50.11 20.80 4.84
C ILE A 21 48.90 20.54 3.96
N LEU A 22 49.02 20.77 2.64
CA LEU A 22 47.94 20.53 1.69
C LEU A 22 47.55 19.04 1.66
N THR A 23 48.54 18.14 1.67
CA THR A 23 48.31 16.69 1.72
C THR A 23 47.62 16.27 3.02
N ALA A 24 48.12 16.73 4.17
CA ALA A 24 47.52 16.42 5.48
C ALA A 24 46.08 16.95 5.58
N THR A 25 45.82 18.15 5.04
CA THR A 25 44.48 18.73 5.00
C THR A 25 43.54 17.91 4.10
N ALA A 26 43.98 17.54 2.90
CA ALA A 26 43.20 16.72 1.97
C ALA A 26 42.92 15.31 2.52
N CYS A 27 43.90 14.66 3.15
CA CYS A 27 43.72 13.38 3.81
C CYS A 27 42.78 13.50 5.03
N GLY A 28 42.91 14.58 5.82
CA GLY A 28 42.05 14.86 6.97
C GLY A 28 40.60 15.10 6.58
N THR A 29 40.35 15.89 5.53
CA THR A 29 38.98 16.12 5.02
C THR A 29 38.39 14.85 4.43
N GLY A 30 39.16 14.07 3.67
CA GLY A 30 38.73 12.76 3.17
C GLY A 30 38.36 11.78 4.29
N ALA A 31 39.21 11.66 5.31
CA ALA A 31 38.95 10.82 6.48
C ALA A 31 37.70 11.28 7.26
N LEU A 32 37.51 12.59 7.43
CA LEU A 32 36.32 13.14 8.06
C LEU A 32 35.05 12.84 7.24
N MET A 33 35.08 13.01 5.92
CA MET A 33 33.95 12.66 5.04
C MET A 33 33.60 11.18 5.13
N LEU A 34 34.59 10.29 5.12
CA LEU A 34 34.38 8.85 5.28
C LEU A 34 33.79 8.51 6.66
N PHE A 35 34.29 9.14 7.72
CA PHE A 35 33.77 8.97 9.07
C PHE A 35 32.32 9.43 9.18
N LEU A 36 31.98 10.59 8.64
CA LEU A 36 30.61 11.12 8.64
C LEU A 36 29.66 10.22 7.82
N ASN A 37 30.10 9.75 6.65
CA ASN A 37 29.33 8.81 5.83
C ASN A 37 29.12 7.47 6.56
N TRP A 38 30.18 6.91 7.15
CA TRP A 38 30.08 5.69 7.96
C TRP A 38 29.13 5.86 9.15
N PHE A 39 29.23 6.99 9.85
CA PHE A 39 28.36 7.27 10.99
C PHE A 39 26.90 7.42 10.57
N GLY A 40 26.62 8.15 9.48
CA GLY A 40 25.27 8.30 8.91
C GLY A 40 24.70 6.97 8.42
N HIS A 41 25.54 6.13 7.80
CA HIS A 41 25.17 4.77 7.39
C HIS A 41 24.82 3.91 8.61
N LYS A 42 25.65 3.95 9.67
CA LYS A 42 25.38 3.23 10.93
C LYS A 42 24.06 3.66 11.58
N GLN A 43 23.74 4.95 11.58
CA GLN A 43 22.44 5.44 12.06
C GLN A 43 21.28 4.93 11.21
N SER A 44 21.41 4.99 9.88
CA SER A 44 20.41 4.49 8.93
C SER A 44 20.13 3.00 9.14
N TRP A 45 21.18 2.20 9.35
CA TRP A 45 21.05 0.78 9.67
C TRP A 45 20.29 0.54 10.96
N LYS A 46 20.57 1.30 12.03
CA LYS A 46 19.81 1.18 13.28
C LYS A 46 18.32 1.44 13.08
N LYS A 47 17.96 2.49 12.33
CA LYS A 47 16.56 2.78 11.99
C LYS A 47 15.90 1.62 11.26
N ILE A 48 16.56 1.05 10.24
CA ILE A 48 16.05 -0.11 9.51
C ILE A 48 15.83 -1.30 10.45
N GLN A 49 16.79 -1.60 11.33
CA GLN A 49 16.66 -2.72 12.27
C GLN A 49 15.49 -2.53 13.23
N TRP A 50 15.27 -1.32 13.75
CA TRP A 50 14.10 -1.03 14.58
C TRP A 50 12.79 -1.17 13.84
N ALA A 51 12.72 -0.69 12.59
CA ALA A 51 11.54 -0.86 11.74
C ALA A 51 11.22 -2.35 11.52
N LYS A 52 12.23 -3.17 11.24
CA LYS A 52 12.10 -4.62 11.09
C LYS A 52 11.65 -5.30 12.39
N ALA A 53 12.21 -4.92 13.53
CA ALA A 53 11.82 -5.46 14.82
C ALA A 53 10.36 -5.11 15.19
N ARG A 54 9.92 -3.90 14.88
CA ARG A 54 8.52 -3.46 15.08
C ARG A 54 7.56 -4.28 14.23
N ARG A 55 7.88 -4.44 12.94
CA ARG A 55 7.13 -5.29 12.00
C ARG A 55 7.03 -6.72 12.51
N GLU A 56 8.15 -7.33 12.89
CA GLU A 56 8.19 -8.69 13.41
C GLU A 56 7.32 -8.84 14.67
N THR A 57 7.41 -7.88 15.58
CA THR A 57 6.58 -7.84 16.79
C THR A 57 5.08 -7.76 16.44
N SER A 58 4.70 -6.95 15.45
CA SER A 58 3.30 -6.85 15.01
C SER A 58 2.79 -8.17 14.42
N LEU A 59 3.61 -8.88 13.65
CA LEU A 59 3.28 -10.19 13.07
C LEU A 59 3.12 -11.26 14.15
N GLN A 60 4.04 -11.32 15.12
CA GLN A 60 3.98 -12.27 16.23
C GLN A 60 2.74 -12.06 17.11
N ARG A 61 2.38 -10.80 17.39
CA ARG A 61 1.16 -10.47 18.14
C ARG A 61 -0.10 -10.90 17.38
N ALA A 62 -0.12 -10.69 16.06
CA ALA A 62 -1.22 -11.15 15.21
C ALA A 62 -1.32 -12.68 15.17
N GLU A 63 -0.19 -13.40 15.09
CA GLU A 63 -0.15 -14.86 15.17
C GLU A 63 -0.75 -15.37 16.47
N LEU A 64 -0.34 -14.79 17.61
CA LEU A 64 -0.86 -15.17 18.91
C LEU A 64 -2.38 -14.92 19.01
N ALA A 65 -2.85 -13.77 18.54
CA ALA A 65 -4.28 -13.44 18.55
C ALA A 65 -5.11 -14.39 17.67
N VAL A 66 -4.60 -14.80 16.51
CA VAL A 66 -5.24 -15.81 15.65
C VAL A 66 -5.28 -17.17 16.35
N LEU A 67 -4.21 -17.60 17.01
CA LEU A 67 -4.19 -18.87 17.74
C LEU A 67 -5.21 -18.87 18.88
N GLN A 68 -5.27 -17.81 19.69
CA GLN A 68 -6.25 -17.65 20.77
C GLN A 68 -7.69 -17.66 20.26
N PHE A 69 -7.95 -17.00 19.13
CA PHE A 69 -9.27 -17.03 18.50
C PHE A 69 -9.65 -18.45 18.05
N LYS A 70 -8.73 -19.19 17.44
CA LYS A 70 -8.98 -20.57 16.99
C LYS A 70 -9.25 -21.53 18.14
N GLU A 71 -8.55 -21.37 19.26
CA GLU A 71 -8.78 -22.17 20.47
C GLU A 71 -10.18 -21.91 21.08
N SER A 72 -10.62 -20.66 21.07
CA SER A 72 -11.94 -20.26 21.59
C SER A 72 -13.09 -20.55 20.62
N HIS A 73 -12.83 -20.61 19.31
CA HIS A 73 -13.83 -20.78 18.26
C HIS A 73 -13.49 -21.91 17.26
N PRO A 74 -13.35 -23.17 17.73
CA PRO A 74 -12.89 -24.29 16.90
C PRO A 74 -13.85 -24.65 15.74
N GLY A 75 -15.10 -24.18 15.79
CA GLY A 75 -16.10 -24.39 14.72
C GLY A 75 -16.07 -23.37 13.58
N THR A 76 -15.15 -22.40 13.59
CA THR A 76 -15.08 -21.37 12.55
C THR A 76 -14.62 -21.97 11.22
N ASP A 77 -15.47 -21.92 10.19
CA ASP A 77 -15.13 -22.36 8.85
C ASP A 77 -14.38 -21.25 8.07
N THR A 78 -13.09 -21.14 8.32
CA THR A 78 -12.20 -20.19 7.62
C THR A 78 -12.23 -20.39 6.10
N SER A 79 -12.34 -21.63 5.62
CA SER A 79 -12.36 -21.92 4.19
C SER A 79 -13.60 -21.34 3.52
N LEU A 80 -14.78 -21.53 4.14
CA LEU A 80 -16.02 -20.93 3.67
C LEU A 80 -15.92 -19.41 3.65
N ILE A 81 -15.49 -18.77 4.74
CA ILE A 81 -15.37 -17.31 4.84
C ILE A 81 -14.48 -16.75 3.72
N LEU A 82 -13.31 -17.35 3.49
CA LEU A 82 -12.36 -16.88 2.48
C LEU A 82 -12.86 -17.08 1.04
N SER A 83 -13.77 -18.03 0.81
CA SER A 83 -14.35 -18.31 -0.51
C SER A 83 -15.44 -17.33 -0.95
N LEU A 84 -16.02 -16.57 -0.03
CA LEU A 84 -17.10 -15.63 -0.33
C LEU A 84 -16.61 -14.43 -1.16
N SER A 85 -17.46 -13.94 -2.05
CA SER A 85 -17.28 -12.62 -2.66
C SER A 85 -17.51 -11.52 -1.62
N LEU A 86 -16.98 -10.32 -1.84
CA LEU A 86 -17.18 -9.21 -0.89
C LEU A 86 -18.66 -8.88 -0.68
N ALA A 87 -19.48 -8.96 -1.73
CA ALA A 87 -20.92 -8.73 -1.65
C ALA A 87 -21.63 -9.77 -0.78
N GLN A 88 -21.26 -11.05 -0.94
CA GLN A 88 -21.79 -12.14 -0.10
C GLN A 88 -21.35 -11.98 1.36
N LEU A 89 -20.06 -11.70 1.58
CA LEU A 89 -19.48 -11.47 2.91
C LEU A 89 -20.19 -10.31 3.62
N SER A 90 -20.33 -9.17 2.93
CA SER A 90 -21.02 -7.97 3.46
C SER A 90 -22.48 -8.26 3.79
N LYS A 91 -23.19 -9.03 2.95
CA LYS A 91 -24.57 -9.45 3.21
C LYS A 91 -24.67 -10.32 4.46
N GLN A 92 -23.77 -11.29 4.62
CA GLN A 92 -23.77 -12.19 5.78
C GLN A 92 -23.37 -11.49 7.08
N LEU A 93 -22.42 -10.55 7.02
CA LEU A 93 -22.04 -9.69 8.15
C LEU A 93 -23.20 -8.80 8.60
N LYS A 94 -23.90 -8.16 7.66
CA LYS A 94 -25.09 -7.35 7.98
C LYS A 94 -26.24 -8.19 8.53
N GLY A 95 -26.43 -9.39 7.98
CA GLY A 95 -27.43 -10.35 8.44
C GLY A 95 -27.10 -11.01 9.79
N GLY A 96 -25.86 -10.90 10.27
CA GLY A 96 -25.40 -11.53 11.50
C GLY A 96 -25.14 -13.04 11.39
N THR A 97 -25.16 -13.61 10.17
CA THR A 97 -24.80 -15.02 9.94
C THR A 97 -23.31 -15.26 10.14
N LEU A 98 -22.48 -14.26 9.79
CA LEU A 98 -21.07 -14.21 10.13
C LEU A 98 -20.83 -13.06 11.11
N THR A 99 -19.93 -13.27 12.07
CA THR A 99 -19.49 -12.21 12.98
C THR A 99 -18.29 -11.47 12.39
N PRO A 100 -18.14 -10.16 12.65
CA PRO A 100 -16.94 -9.42 12.28
C PRO A 100 -15.65 -10.08 12.80
N GLU A 101 -15.70 -10.64 14.01
CA GLU A 101 -14.58 -11.30 14.66
C GLU A 101 -14.11 -12.54 13.89
N ALA A 102 -15.05 -13.43 13.51
CA ALA A 102 -14.72 -14.60 12.70
C ALA A 102 -14.12 -14.20 11.35
N VAL A 103 -14.72 -13.22 10.67
CA VAL A 103 -14.22 -12.74 9.37
C VAL A 103 -12.83 -12.14 9.49
N PHE A 104 -12.63 -11.27 10.49
CA PHE A 104 -11.35 -10.60 10.73
C PHE A 104 -10.24 -11.61 11.02
N HIS A 105 -10.46 -12.56 11.95
CA HIS A 105 -9.44 -13.54 12.31
C HIS A 105 -9.17 -14.55 11.18
N SER A 106 -10.17 -14.95 10.40
CA SER A 106 -9.97 -15.79 9.20
C SER A 106 -9.08 -15.11 8.15
N TYR A 107 -9.30 -13.80 7.88
CA TYR A 107 -8.45 -13.05 6.96
C TYR A 107 -7.06 -12.73 7.54
N MET A 108 -6.95 -12.50 8.85
CA MET A 108 -5.66 -12.32 9.52
C MET A 108 -4.82 -13.61 9.45
N GLU A 109 -5.42 -14.77 9.69
CA GLU A 109 -4.77 -16.08 9.53
C GLU A 109 -4.20 -16.23 8.11
N LYS A 110 -5.03 -15.98 7.10
CA LYS A 110 -4.60 -16.09 5.70
C LYS A 110 -3.55 -15.05 5.34
N THR A 111 -3.63 -13.84 5.87
CA THR A 111 -2.63 -12.78 5.70
C THR A 111 -1.26 -13.23 6.21
N LEU A 112 -1.20 -13.82 7.40
CA LEU A 112 0.05 -14.29 7.98
C LEU A 112 0.67 -15.42 7.14
N GLU A 113 -0.14 -16.37 6.68
CA GLU A 113 0.29 -17.43 5.76
C GLU A 113 0.88 -16.85 4.46
N VAL A 114 0.15 -15.95 3.81
CA VAL A 114 0.55 -15.32 2.54
C VAL A 114 1.81 -14.47 2.74
N ASN A 115 1.90 -13.71 3.83
CA ASN A 115 3.05 -12.86 4.12
C ASN A 115 4.32 -13.67 4.38
N ARG A 116 4.26 -14.81 5.08
CA ARG A 116 5.42 -15.70 5.26
C ARG A 116 6.00 -16.17 3.92
N ARG A 117 5.15 -16.37 2.92
CA ARG A 117 5.56 -16.81 1.57
C ARG A 117 6.01 -15.67 0.67
N LEU A 118 5.36 -14.51 0.74
CA LEU A 118 5.49 -13.45 -0.27
C LEU A 118 6.12 -12.15 0.23
N ASN A 119 6.28 -11.97 1.54
CA ASN A 119 6.79 -10.74 2.14
C ASN A 119 6.02 -9.48 1.66
N CYS A 120 4.69 -9.53 1.69
CA CYS A 120 3.81 -8.51 1.14
C CYS A 120 3.29 -7.48 2.16
N CYS A 121 3.46 -7.72 3.46
CA CYS A 121 2.97 -6.84 4.52
C CYS A 121 4.13 -6.03 5.13
N ALA A 122 4.02 -4.71 5.15
CA ALA A 122 4.97 -3.83 5.83
C ALA A 122 4.77 -3.82 7.35
N GLU A 123 3.52 -3.84 7.82
CA GLU A 123 3.18 -3.81 9.25
C GLU A 123 1.73 -4.25 9.47
N VAL A 124 1.45 -5.00 10.55
CA VAL A 124 0.07 -5.28 11.00
C VAL A 124 -0.39 -4.12 11.89
N LEU A 125 -1.62 -3.64 11.67
CA LEU A 125 -2.23 -2.56 12.44
C LEU A 125 -2.93 -3.14 13.66
N LEU A 126 -2.30 -3.08 14.83
CA LEU A 126 -2.80 -3.76 16.03
C LEU A 126 -4.06 -3.09 16.60
N GLU A 127 -4.25 -1.82 16.30
CA GLU A 127 -5.44 -1.01 16.60
C GLU A 127 -6.69 -1.53 15.86
N SER A 128 -6.53 -2.43 14.88
CA SER A 128 -7.65 -3.08 14.22
C SER A 128 -8.44 -4.01 15.14
N TRP A 129 -7.82 -4.55 16.19
CA TRP A 129 -8.53 -5.29 17.25
C TRP A 129 -9.38 -4.36 18.12
N ASP A 130 -8.85 -3.19 18.50
CA ASP A 130 -9.63 -2.18 19.23
C ASP A 130 -10.83 -1.72 18.38
N GLN A 131 -10.62 -1.53 17.07
CA GLN A 131 -11.71 -1.20 16.15
C GLN A 131 -12.76 -2.31 16.04
N LEU A 132 -12.34 -3.58 16.13
CA LEU A 132 -13.22 -4.74 16.07
C LEU A 132 -14.16 -4.80 17.27
N GLU A 133 -13.70 -4.39 18.45
CA GLU A 133 -14.53 -4.30 19.67
C GLU A 133 -15.66 -3.25 19.51
N ASP A 134 -15.34 -2.10 18.92
CA ASP A 134 -16.29 -0.99 18.72
C ASP A 134 -17.10 -1.07 17.42
N ILE A 135 -16.90 -2.11 16.60
CA ILE A 135 -17.40 -2.16 15.22
C ILE A 135 -18.92 -2.08 15.14
N GLY A 136 -19.64 -2.58 16.15
CA GLY A 136 -21.09 -2.61 16.21
C GLY A 136 -21.75 -1.23 16.06
N SER A 137 -21.04 -0.15 16.43
CA SER A 137 -21.48 1.24 16.23
C SER A 137 -21.52 1.69 14.76
N HIS A 138 -20.91 0.92 13.85
CA HIS A 138 -20.79 1.20 12.43
C HIS A 138 -21.60 0.23 11.54
N LYS A 139 -22.62 -0.44 12.10
CA LYS A 139 -23.40 -1.48 11.40
C LYS A 139 -24.10 -1.00 10.13
N ASP A 140 -24.42 0.29 10.05
CA ASP A 140 -25.05 0.91 8.87
C ASP A 140 -24.08 1.11 7.70
N GLY A 141 -22.77 1.05 7.97
CA GLY A 141 -21.72 1.21 6.97
C GLY A 141 -21.82 0.19 5.83
N LEU A 142 -21.44 0.60 4.62
CA LEU A 142 -21.48 -0.29 3.45
C LEU A 142 -20.45 -1.42 3.50
N LEU A 143 -19.38 -1.25 4.29
CA LEU A 143 -18.29 -2.19 4.44
C LEU A 143 -18.19 -2.74 5.88
N TYR A 144 -19.32 -2.76 6.61
CA TYR A 144 -19.37 -3.22 8.00
C TYR A 144 -18.70 -4.59 8.21
N GLY A 145 -17.68 -4.62 9.08
CA GLY A 145 -16.94 -5.81 9.46
C GLY A 145 -15.96 -6.33 8.41
N VAL A 146 -15.76 -5.60 7.30
CA VAL A 146 -14.87 -6.03 6.21
C VAL A 146 -13.43 -5.67 6.53
N PRO A 147 -12.49 -6.64 6.63
CA PRO A 147 -11.07 -6.35 6.74
C PRO A 147 -10.53 -5.80 5.41
N VAL A 148 -9.82 -4.67 5.48
CA VAL A 148 -9.26 -3.98 4.30
C VAL A 148 -7.75 -3.80 4.44
N SER A 149 -7.00 -4.19 3.41
CA SER A 149 -5.57 -3.88 3.33
C SER A 149 -5.35 -2.46 2.79
N ILE A 150 -4.33 -1.76 3.29
CA ILE A 150 -4.00 -0.42 2.80
C ILE A 150 -2.54 -0.34 2.37
N LYS A 151 -2.28 0.29 1.23
CA LYS A 151 -0.90 0.55 0.79
C LYS A 151 -0.14 1.39 1.81
N GLU A 152 1.13 1.07 2.03
CA GLU A 152 1.93 1.68 3.11
C GLU A 152 2.01 3.21 3.10
N ASN A 153 1.88 3.83 1.92
CA ASN A 153 1.92 5.28 1.80
C ASN A 153 0.62 5.98 2.25
N MET A 154 -0.44 5.25 2.58
CA MET A 154 -1.63 5.81 3.22
C MET A 154 -1.33 6.07 4.71
N GLY A 155 -1.62 7.29 5.16
CA GLY A 155 -1.45 7.67 6.56
C GLY A 155 -2.41 6.89 7.45
N TYR A 156 -1.87 6.31 8.52
CA TYR A 156 -2.60 5.65 9.59
C TYR A 156 -2.00 6.12 10.92
N LYS A 157 -2.83 6.64 11.81
CA LYS A 157 -2.39 7.30 13.05
C LYS A 157 -1.42 6.41 13.84
N GLY A 158 -0.30 6.97 14.27
CA GLY A 158 0.71 6.26 15.06
C GLY A 158 1.68 5.39 14.25
N HIS A 159 1.43 5.22 12.94
CA HIS A 159 2.27 4.38 12.07
C HIS A 159 3.05 5.20 11.06
N ASP A 160 4.24 4.70 10.70
CA ASP A 160 5.07 5.31 9.66
C ASP A 160 4.45 5.10 8.27
N SER A 161 4.69 6.06 7.38
CA SER A 161 4.49 5.92 5.93
C SER A 161 5.81 6.27 5.24
N THR A 162 6.73 5.31 5.26
CA THR A 162 8.10 5.41 4.80
C THR A 162 8.23 5.55 3.30
N CYS A 163 7.27 5.07 2.50
CA CYS A 163 7.43 4.94 1.05
C CYS A 163 8.71 4.16 0.65
N GLY A 164 9.17 3.24 1.51
CA GLY A 164 10.42 2.51 1.34
C GLY A 164 11.70 3.36 1.45
N VAL A 165 11.62 4.61 1.94
CA VAL A 165 12.80 5.48 2.14
C VAL A 165 13.12 5.70 3.61
N ILE A 166 14.40 5.55 3.97
CA ILE A 166 14.90 5.56 5.35
C ILE A 166 14.66 6.91 6.04
N SER A 167 14.70 8.01 5.29
CA SER A 167 14.48 9.37 5.81
C SER A 167 13.07 9.60 6.36
N LYS A 168 12.14 8.68 6.11
CA LYS A 168 10.75 8.72 6.60
C LYS A 168 10.46 7.70 7.71
N LEU A 169 11.47 7.01 8.21
CA LEU A 169 11.36 6.20 9.42
C LEU A 169 11.32 7.06 10.67
N ASP A 170 10.56 6.60 11.67
CA ASP A 170 10.37 7.27 12.97
C ASP A 170 9.62 8.61 12.81
N LEU A 171 8.73 8.69 11.82
CA LEU A 171 7.86 9.83 11.53
C LEU A 171 6.40 9.35 11.45
N PRO A 172 5.82 8.89 12.57
CA PRO A 172 4.48 8.32 12.56
C PRO A 172 3.45 9.38 12.17
N ALA A 173 2.41 8.97 11.44
CA ALA A 173 1.33 9.88 11.08
C ALA A 173 0.59 10.36 12.33
N THR A 174 0.31 11.66 12.38
CA THR A 174 -0.42 12.28 13.50
C THR A 174 -1.91 11.94 13.50
N GLY A 175 -2.43 11.47 12.36
CA GLY A 175 -3.81 11.08 12.17
C GLY A 175 -3.97 10.18 10.95
N ASP A 176 -5.15 9.63 10.78
CA ASP A 176 -5.51 8.83 9.62
C ASP A 176 -5.58 9.72 8.37
N SER A 177 -5.26 9.14 7.21
CA SER A 177 -5.62 9.76 5.93
C SER A 177 -7.13 9.80 5.77
N VAL A 178 -7.63 10.73 4.95
CA VAL A 178 -9.09 10.90 4.76
C VAL A 178 -9.75 9.60 4.30
N LEU A 179 -9.10 8.83 3.42
CA LEU A 179 -9.64 7.55 2.96
C LEU A 179 -9.67 6.48 4.06
N VAL A 180 -8.68 6.45 4.96
CA VAL A 180 -8.70 5.54 6.11
C VAL A 180 -9.83 5.92 7.07
N GLU A 181 -10.03 7.20 7.35
CA GLU A 181 -11.13 7.68 8.19
C GLU A 181 -12.50 7.31 7.60
N VAL A 182 -12.68 7.49 6.28
CA VAL A 182 -13.91 7.15 5.57
C VAL A 182 -14.14 5.63 5.56
N LEU A 183 -13.09 4.82 5.36
CA LEU A 183 -13.18 3.36 5.46
C LEU A 183 -13.68 2.94 6.84
N LYS A 184 -13.06 3.45 7.91
CA LYS A 184 -13.48 3.18 9.30
C LYS A 184 -14.93 3.61 9.53
N ARG A 185 -15.31 4.80 9.04
CA ARG A 185 -16.70 5.30 9.14
C ARG A 185 -17.70 4.39 8.42
N GLN A 186 -17.31 3.77 7.32
CA GLN A 186 -18.13 2.81 6.58
C GLN A 186 -18.09 1.40 7.16
N GLY A 187 -17.50 1.23 8.36
CA GLY A 187 -17.44 -0.03 9.09
C GLY A 187 -16.38 -0.99 8.58
N ALA A 188 -15.51 -0.58 7.65
CA ALA A 188 -14.37 -1.38 7.25
C ALA A 188 -13.28 -1.35 8.33
N ILE A 189 -12.47 -2.40 8.42
CA ILE A 189 -11.40 -2.57 9.41
C ILE A 189 -10.04 -2.59 8.68
N PRO A 190 -9.35 -1.45 8.52
CA PRO A 190 -7.99 -1.43 8.01
C PRO A 190 -7.05 -2.18 8.96
N PHE A 191 -6.48 -3.30 8.51
CA PHE A 191 -5.79 -4.24 9.41
C PHE A 191 -4.30 -4.45 9.11
N VAL A 192 -3.84 -4.07 7.91
CA VAL A 192 -2.45 -4.25 7.50
C VAL A 192 -2.01 -3.16 6.53
N LYS A 193 -0.77 -2.70 6.67
CA LYS A 193 -0.08 -1.87 5.67
C LYS A 193 0.72 -2.78 4.74
N THR A 194 0.55 -2.66 3.43
CA THR A 194 1.22 -3.52 2.45
C THR A 194 2.47 -2.88 1.84
N ASN A 195 3.46 -3.72 1.52
CA ASN A 195 4.78 -3.30 1.07
C ASN A 195 4.76 -2.55 -0.28
N VAL A 196 5.77 -1.71 -0.48
CA VAL A 196 5.93 -0.82 -1.64
C VAL A 196 7.39 -0.81 -2.13
N PRO A 197 7.67 -0.49 -3.40
CA PRO A 197 9.03 -0.21 -3.81
C PRO A 197 9.57 1.08 -3.20
N GLN A 198 10.90 1.17 -3.07
CA GLN A 198 11.57 2.39 -2.63
C GLN A 198 11.13 3.58 -3.50
N SER A 199 10.68 4.65 -2.86
CA SER A 199 10.17 5.90 -3.46
C SER A 199 8.83 5.83 -4.21
N LEU A 200 8.18 4.66 -4.27
CA LEU A 200 6.93 4.41 -5.02
C LEU A 200 7.04 4.54 -6.55
N LEU A 201 8.21 4.92 -7.10
CA LEU A 201 8.40 5.13 -8.53
C LEU A 201 9.09 3.91 -9.18
N SER A 202 8.47 2.74 -9.01
CA SER A 202 8.87 1.50 -9.67
C SER A 202 7.64 0.62 -9.89
N TYR A 203 7.68 -0.17 -10.96
CA TYR A 203 6.70 -1.22 -11.22
C TYR A 203 7.12 -2.58 -10.63
N ASP A 204 8.22 -2.63 -9.90
CA ASP A 204 8.58 -3.76 -9.02
C ASP A 204 8.21 -3.43 -7.55
N CYS A 205 8.45 -4.34 -6.60
CA CYS A 205 8.08 -4.15 -5.21
C CYS A 205 9.17 -4.60 -4.23
N GLY A 206 10.19 -3.77 -4.05
CA GLY A 206 11.24 -3.99 -3.05
C GLY A 206 11.84 -2.70 -2.51
N ASN A 207 12.26 -2.72 -1.24
CA ASN A 207 12.93 -1.59 -0.61
C ASN A 207 13.91 -2.06 0.51
N PRO A 208 14.87 -1.21 0.93
CA PRO A 208 15.85 -1.56 1.96
C PRO A 208 15.26 -1.83 3.37
N ILE A 209 14.04 -1.36 3.65
CA ILE A 209 13.41 -1.45 4.97
C ILE A 209 12.72 -2.81 5.14
N TYR A 210 11.80 -3.15 4.24
CA TYR A 210 10.93 -4.32 4.33
C TYR A 210 11.34 -5.48 3.41
N GLY A 211 12.29 -5.26 2.49
CA GLY A 211 12.75 -6.27 1.54
C GLY A 211 11.87 -6.38 0.28
N LEU A 212 12.09 -7.45 -0.49
CA LEU A 212 11.42 -7.74 -1.75
C LEU A 212 10.11 -8.49 -1.53
N THR A 213 9.04 -8.08 -2.21
CA THR A 213 7.77 -8.81 -2.27
C THR A 213 7.72 -9.68 -3.52
N LEU A 214 7.19 -10.90 -3.38
CA LEU A 214 7.12 -11.89 -4.45
C LEU A 214 5.69 -12.02 -5.02
N ASN A 215 5.58 -12.48 -6.26
CA ASN A 215 4.28 -12.70 -6.90
C ASN A 215 3.60 -13.99 -6.37
N PRO A 216 2.29 -13.94 -6.05
CA PRO A 216 1.54 -15.08 -5.51
C PRO A 216 1.42 -16.26 -6.48
N LEU A 217 1.41 -16.01 -7.80
CA LEU A 217 1.27 -17.01 -8.86
C LEU A 217 2.62 -17.67 -9.20
N ASN A 218 3.72 -16.90 -9.11
CA ASN A 218 5.07 -17.41 -9.36
C ASN A 218 6.11 -16.62 -8.55
N PRO A 219 6.72 -17.19 -7.49
CA PRO A 219 7.70 -16.49 -6.65
C PRO A 219 8.96 -15.99 -7.38
N GLN A 220 9.23 -16.44 -8.61
CA GLN A 220 10.33 -15.97 -9.45
C GLN A 220 9.97 -14.72 -10.28
N LYS A 221 8.75 -14.18 -10.12
CA LYS A 221 8.24 -13.01 -10.84
C LYS A 221 7.93 -11.88 -9.86
N THR A 222 7.97 -10.66 -10.39
CA THR A 222 7.53 -9.47 -9.65
C THR A 222 6.01 -9.49 -9.46
N PRO A 223 5.49 -9.06 -8.30
CA PRO A 223 4.05 -8.83 -8.11
C PRO A 223 3.56 -7.57 -8.85
N GLY A 224 4.45 -6.81 -9.49
CA GLY A 224 4.13 -5.49 -10.01
C GLY A 224 4.28 -4.40 -8.94
N GLY A 225 3.99 -3.16 -9.29
CA GLY A 225 4.21 -2.04 -8.39
C GLY A 225 3.66 -0.71 -8.90
N SER A 226 3.56 0.31 -8.05
CA SER A 226 4.06 0.35 -6.67
C SER A 226 3.11 -0.19 -5.60
N SER A 227 1.87 -0.58 -5.94
CA SER A 227 0.96 -1.26 -4.99
C SER A 227 1.18 -2.79 -5.01
N GLY A 228 2.44 -3.23 -5.07
CA GLY A 228 2.80 -4.64 -5.22
C GLY A 228 2.43 -5.50 -4.01
N GLY A 229 2.54 -4.94 -2.80
CA GLY A 229 2.06 -5.60 -1.59
C GLY A 229 0.55 -5.87 -1.60
N GLU A 230 -0.27 -4.91 -2.06
CA GLU A 230 -1.72 -5.12 -2.26
C GLU A 230 -2.00 -6.23 -3.27
N GLY A 231 -1.34 -6.17 -4.45
CA GLY A 231 -1.48 -7.18 -5.49
C GLY A 231 -1.16 -8.59 -4.97
N ALA A 232 -0.02 -8.73 -4.29
CA ALA A 232 0.42 -10.00 -3.75
C ALA A 232 -0.49 -10.53 -2.62
N LEU A 233 -0.96 -9.65 -1.73
CA LEU A 233 -1.81 -10.04 -0.61
C LEU A 233 -3.20 -10.48 -1.07
N ILE A 234 -3.85 -9.70 -1.95
CA ILE A 234 -5.20 -10.01 -2.46
C ILE A 234 -5.14 -11.22 -3.40
N GLY A 235 -4.15 -11.28 -4.31
CA GLY A 235 -3.95 -12.43 -5.20
C GLY A 235 -3.55 -13.70 -4.46
N GLY A 236 -2.94 -13.58 -3.27
CA GLY A 236 -2.70 -14.70 -2.36
C GLY A 236 -3.92 -15.10 -1.50
N GLY A 237 -5.02 -14.34 -1.56
CA GLY A 237 -6.24 -14.56 -0.77
C GLY A 237 -6.19 -14.02 0.66
N GLY A 238 -5.13 -13.30 1.06
CA GLY A 238 -4.98 -12.75 2.40
C GLY A 238 -5.84 -11.52 2.69
N SER A 239 -6.35 -10.86 1.64
CA SER A 239 -7.27 -9.73 1.78
C SER A 239 -8.40 -9.83 0.75
N VAL A 240 -9.60 -9.37 1.12
CA VAL A 240 -10.77 -9.31 0.23
C VAL A 240 -10.84 -8.01 -0.56
N LEU A 241 -10.35 -6.92 0.04
CA LEU A 241 -10.40 -5.58 -0.51
C LEU A 241 -9.16 -4.82 -0.06
N GLY A 242 -8.56 -4.07 -0.97
CA GLY A 242 -7.40 -3.26 -0.69
C GLY A 242 -7.46 -1.88 -1.33
N MET A 243 -6.62 -0.97 -0.83
CA MET A 243 -6.48 0.39 -1.36
C MET A 243 -5.06 0.62 -1.89
N GLY A 244 -4.96 0.95 -3.18
CA GLY A 244 -3.72 1.30 -3.85
C GLY A 244 -3.66 2.77 -4.28
N SER A 245 -2.55 3.12 -4.93
CA SER A 245 -2.41 4.41 -5.63
C SER A 245 -1.76 4.21 -7.00
N ASP A 246 -2.12 5.06 -7.96
CA ASP A 246 -1.72 4.95 -9.36
C ASP A 246 -1.47 6.34 -9.96
N ILE A 247 -0.25 6.55 -10.45
CA ILE A 247 0.14 7.71 -11.26
C ILE A 247 0.57 7.27 -12.68
N GLY A 248 1.23 6.10 -12.77
CA GLY A 248 1.75 5.54 -14.02
C GLY A 248 1.45 4.05 -14.20
N GLY A 249 0.42 3.52 -13.52
CA GLY A 249 0.03 2.11 -13.58
C GLY A 249 0.05 1.39 -12.24
N SER A 250 0.30 2.08 -11.13
CA SER A 250 0.62 1.43 -9.86
C SER A 250 -0.55 0.73 -9.13
N ILE A 251 -1.79 0.85 -9.61
CA ILE A 251 -2.89 -0.06 -9.25
C ILE A 251 -3.01 -1.14 -10.31
N ARG A 252 -3.03 -0.74 -11.59
CA ARG A 252 -3.32 -1.62 -12.73
C ARG A 252 -2.26 -2.71 -12.96
N ILE A 253 -0.98 -2.37 -12.85
CA ILE A 253 0.16 -3.28 -13.04
C ILE A 253 0.13 -4.41 -12.00
N PRO A 254 0.12 -4.14 -10.68
CA PRO A 254 0.07 -5.23 -9.70
C PRO A 254 -1.24 -6.01 -9.76
N SER A 255 -2.37 -5.38 -10.09
CA SER A 255 -3.62 -6.11 -10.35
C SER A 255 -3.46 -7.11 -11.50
N SER A 256 -2.87 -6.68 -12.61
CA SER A 256 -2.60 -7.53 -13.76
C SER A 256 -1.65 -8.68 -13.44
N PHE A 257 -0.52 -8.38 -12.80
CA PHE A 257 0.51 -9.40 -12.55
C PHE A 257 0.10 -10.43 -11.50
N CYS A 258 -0.76 -10.06 -10.55
CA CYS A 258 -1.25 -10.97 -9.52
C CYS A 258 -2.62 -11.60 -9.82
N GLY A 259 -3.21 -11.32 -11.00
CA GLY A 259 -4.47 -11.93 -11.42
C GLY A 259 -5.69 -11.46 -10.64
N ILE A 260 -5.75 -10.16 -10.30
CA ILE A 260 -6.87 -9.55 -9.56
C ILE A 260 -7.41 -8.34 -10.33
N CYS A 261 -8.53 -7.77 -9.85
CA CYS A 261 -9.11 -6.56 -10.40
C CYS A 261 -8.53 -5.31 -9.71
N GLY A 262 -8.45 -4.20 -10.45
CA GLY A 262 -8.00 -2.93 -9.92
C GLY A 262 -8.58 -1.76 -10.70
N PHE A 263 -9.01 -0.72 -9.99
CA PHE A 263 -9.61 0.46 -10.60
C PHE A 263 -8.80 1.70 -10.26
N LYS A 264 -8.38 2.44 -11.30
CA LYS A 264 -7.83 3.79 -11.16
C LYS A 264 -8.92 4.79 -11.52
N PRO A 265 -9.57 5.46 -10.55
CA PRO A 265 -10.49 6.55 -10.82
C PRO A 265 -9.80 7.74 -11.50
N THR A 266 -10.60 8.65 -12.04
CA THR A 266 -10.14 10.01 -12.38
C THR A 266 -9.43 10.63 -11.19
N ALA A 267 -8.34 11.36 -11.43
CA ALA A 267 -7.64 12.05 -10.36
C ALA A 267 -8.60 13.00 -9.61
N ASN A 268 -8.37 13.18 -8.31
CA ASN A 268 -9.24 13.94 -7.40
C ASN A 268 -10.69 13.41 -7.26
N ARG A 269 -11.03 12.23 -7.80
CA ARG A 269 -12.32 11.59 -7.49
C ARG A 269 -12.38 11.04 -6.06
N LEU A 270 -11.22 10.70 -5.52
CA LEU A 270 -11.01 10.31 -4.12
C LEU A 270 -9.94 11.23 -3.51
N SER A 271 -10.08 11.54 -2.22
CA SER A 271 -9.11 12.37 -1.52
C SER A 271 -7.73 11.71 -1.46
N SER A 272 -6.69 12.52 -1.65
CA SER A 272 -5.29 12.12 -1.40
C SER A 272 -4.75 12.68 -0.07
N ARG A 273 -5.58 13.37 0.70
CA ARG A 273 -5.19 14.08 1.92
C ARG A 273 -4.78 13.11 3.02
N GLY A 274 -3.62 13.39 3.63
CA GLY A 274 -3.01 12.56 4.66
C GLY A 274 -2.21 11.37 4.13
N ALA A 275 -2.16 11.16 2.82
CA ALA A 275 -1.22 10.21 2.23
C ALA A 275 0.19 10.81 2.11
N THR A 276 1.19 9.95 2.20
CA THR A 276 2.60 10.33 2.08
C THR A 276 3.09 10.12 0.64
N SER A 277 3.90 11.08 0.15
CA SER A 277 4.53 11.05 -1.17
C SER A 277 6.00 11.46 -1.06
N CYS A 278 6.86 10.93 -1.93
CA CYS A 278 8.26 11.35 -2.06
C CYS A 278 8.45 12.60 -2.94
N SER A 279 7.45 12.94 -3.75
CA SER A 279 7.46 14.10 -4.64
C SER A 279 6.16 14.88 -4.47
N ARG A 280 6.24 16.06 -3.86
CA ARG A 280 5.08 16.96 -3.64
C ARG A 280 5.07 18.07 -4.69
N GLY A 281 3.89 18.58 -5.02
CA GLY A 281 3.72 19.76 -5.87
C GLY A 281 3.70 19.51 -7.38
N GLN A 282 3.91 18.28 -7.85
CA GLN A 282 3.69 17.93 -9.26
C GLN A 282 2.18 18.00 -9.56
N LYS A 283 1.80 18.72 -10.62
CA LYS A 283 0.40 18.87 -11.06
C LYS A 283 0.10 18.37 -12.48
N SER A 284 1.12 18.05 -13.27
CA SER A 284 0.96 17.67 -14.68
C SER A 284 0.36 16.28 -14.88
N VAL A 285 0.74 15.31 -14.05
CA VAL A 285 0.20 13.95 -14.08
C VAL A 285 -0.15 13.58 -12.66
N LEU A 286 -1.43 13.70 -12.32
CA LEU A 286 -1.91 13.51 -10.96
C LEU A 286 -2.00 12.02 -10.61
N SER A 287 -1.66 11.70 -9.36
CA SER A 287 -1.92 10.36 -8.81
C SER A 287 -3.38 10.24 -8.35
N SER A 288 -3.93 9.04 -8.46
CA SER A 288 -5.26 8.68 -7.98
C SER A 288 -5.17 7.50 -7.02
N PHE A 289 -5.94 7.54 -5.93
CA PHE A 289 -6.17 6.38 -5.07
C PHE A 289 -7.35 5.57 -5.61
N GLY A 290 -7.36 4.27 -5.38
CA GLY A 290 -8.42 3.41 -5.89
C GLY A 290 -8.40 2.01 -5.30
N PRO A 291 -9.52 1.28 -5.40
CA PRO A 291 -9.66 -0.05 -4.85
C PRO A 291 -8.98 -1.12 -5.71
N MET A 292 -8.59 -2.20 -5.04
CA MET A 292 -8.10 -3.46 -5.60
C MET A 292 -8.85 -4.61 -4.93
N ALA A 293 -9.31 -5.60 -5.69
CA ALA A 293 -10.13 -6.71 -5.19
C ALA A 293 -10.10 -7.89 -6.16
N ARG A 294 -10.72 -9.01 -5.80
CA ARG A 294 -10.78 -10.21 -6.66
C ARG A 294 -11.78 -10.08 -7.81
N ASP A 295 -12.81 -9.26 -7.64
CA ASP A 295 -13.89 -9.06 -8.61
C ASP A 295 -14.25 -7.58 -8.75
N VAL A 296 -14.93 -7.23 -9.85
CA VAL A 296 -15.29 -5.84 -10.19
C VAL A 296 -16.40 -5.31 -9.27
N ASP A 297 -17.33 -6.15 -8.85
CA ASP A 297 -18.43 -5.76 -7.96
C ASP A 297 -17.89 -5.26 -6.61
N SER A 298 -16.81 -5.88 -6.12
CA SER A 298 -16.09 -5.44 -4.92
C SER A 298 -15.47 -4.04 -5.10
N LEU A 299 -14.94 -3.74 -6.29
CA LEU A 299 -14.42 -2.40 -6.60
C LEU A 299 -15.55 -1.38 -6.60
N ALA A 300 -16.69 -1.70 -7.22
CA ALA A 300 -17.86 -0.84 -7.27
C ALA A 300 -18.43 -0.58 -5.86
N LEU A 301 -18.54 -1.62 -5.02
CA LEU A 301 -18.99 -1.48 -3.64
C LEU A 301 -18.06 -0.58 -2.82
N CYS A 302 -16.74 -0.72 -2.98
CA CYS A 302 -15.78 0.16 -2.32
C CYS A 302 -15.91 1.61 -2.81
N MET A 303 -16.01 1.84 -4.13
CA MET A 303 -16.23 3.19 -4.67
C MET A 303 -17.53 3.82 -4.14
N GLN A 304 -18.61 3.04 -4.07
CA GLN A 304 -19.87 3.48 -3.49
C GLN A 304 -19.73 3.84 -2.00
N ALA A 305 -18.95 3.06 -1.24
CA ALA A 305 -18.68 3.34 0.16
C ALA A 305 -17.88 4.63 0.35
N LEU A 306 -16.87 4.88 -0.48
CA LEU A 306 -15.97 6.03 -0.36
C LEU A 306 -16.59 7.35 -0.85
N LEU A 307 -17.42 7.30 -1.90
CA LEU A 307 -18.09 8.47 -2.49
C LEU A 307 -19.33 8.87 -1.68
N CYS A 308 -19.11 9.29 -0.44
CA CYS A 308 -20.14 9.71 0.51
C CYS A 308 -19.90 11.12 1.05
N ASP A 309 -20.94 11.74 1.61
CA ASP A 309 -20.87 13.10 2.17
C ASP A 309 -19.79 13.28 3.23
N HIS A 310 -19.46 12.21 3.98
CA HIS A 310 -18.42 12.29 4.98
C HIS A 310 -17.04 12.56 4.35
N MET A 311 -16.71 11.88 3.26
CA MET A 311 -15.45 12.08 2.53
C MET A 311 -15.37 13.51 1.96
N PHE A 312 -16.45 13.98 1.34
CA PHE A 312 -16.53 15.32 0.77
C PHE A 312 -16.42 16.43 1.84
N ARG A 313 -16.92 16.19 3.06
CA ARG A 313 -16.75 17.14 4.18
C ARG A 313 -15.32 17.17 4.73
N LEU A 314 -14.65 16.02 4.81
CA LEU A 314 -13.26 15.93 5.28
C LEU A 314 -12.26 16.56 4.30
N ASP A 315 -12.56 16.46 3.00
CA ASP A 315 -11.78 17.09 1.93
C ASP A 315 -12.66 17.85 0.92
N PRO A 316 -12.97 19.13 1.19
CA PRO A 316 -13.76 19.97 0.28
C PRO A 316 -13.06 20.27 -1.06
N THR A 317 -11.80 19.83 -1.26
CA THR A 317 -11.12 19.98 -2.55
C THR A 317 -11.50 18.90 -3.56
N VAL A 318 -12.15 17.81 -3.09
CA VAL A 318 -12.71 16.75 -3.92
C VAL A 318 -14.10 17.17 -4.41
N PRO A 319 -14.40 17.09 -5.72
CA PRO A 319 -15.75 17.35 -6.22
C PRO A 319 -16.76 16.37 -5.60
N PRO A 320 -17.88 16.86 -5.02
CA PRO A 320 -18.85 16.02 -4.30
C PRO A 320 -19.78 15.28 -5.27
N ILE A 321 -19.21 14.41 -6.12
CA ILE A 321 -19.94 13.64 -7.14
C ILE A 321 -20.23 12.25 -6.58
N PRO A 322 -21.49 11.93 -6.20
CA PRO A 322 -21.83 10.64 -5.61
C PRO A 322 -21.64 9.50 -6.63
N PHE A 323 -21.65 8.26 -6.11
CA PHE A 323 -21.61 7.08 -6.97
C PHE A 323 -22.95 6.90 -7.71
N ASN A 324 -22.93 6.85 -9.05
CA ASN A 324 -24.12 6.63 -9.86
C ASN A 324 -24.40 5.12 -10.03
N GLN A 325 -25.38 4.61 -9.29
CA GLN A 325 -25.76 3.19 -9.33
C GLN A 325 -26.32 2.74 -10.68
N GLN A 326 -27.04 3.60 -11.40
CA GLN A 326 -27.67 3.25 -12.69
C GLN A 326 -26.62 2.98 -13.76
N VAL A 327 -25.54 3.76 -13.74
CA VAL A 327 -24.37 3.58 -14.60
C VAL A 327 -23.54 2.36 -14.20
N GLY A 328 -23.40 2.11 -12.89
CA GLY A 328 -22.65 0.97 -12.37
C GLY A 328 -23.31 -0.40 -12.60
N SER A 329 -24.63 -0.42 -12.87
CA SER A 329 -25.39 -1.65 -13.13
C SER A 329 -25.42 -2.09 -14.61
N LEU A 330 -24.82 -1.34 -15.53
CA LEU A 330 -24.68 -1.77 -16.92
C LEU A 330 -23.65 -2.90 -17.00
N SER A 331 -24.21 -4.08 -17.15
CA SER A 331 -23.59 -5.40 -17.07
C SER A 331 -22.33 -5.57 -17.92
N VAL A 332 -21.42 -6.40 -17.40
CA VAL A 332 -20.31 -7.03 -18.10
C VAL A 332 -20.85 -7.74 -19.36
N ILE A 333 -20.67 -7.13 -20.54
CA ILE A 333 -20.89 -7.80 -21.83
C ILE A 333 -19.51 -8.26 -22.33
N GLY A 334 -19.11 -9.47 -21.94
CA GLY A 334 -17.81 -10.05 -22.30
C GLY A 334 -16.62 -9.46 -21.55
N SER A 335 -15.40 -9.84 -21.94
CA SER A 335 -14.09 -9.48 -21.33
C SER A 335 -13.72 -7.99 -21.41
N ARG A 336 -14.70 -7.10 -21.52
CA ARG A 336 -14.55 -5.64 -21.53
C ARG A 336 -15.61 -5.05 -20.60
N VAL A 337 -15.14 -4.41 -19.53
CA VAL A 337 -16.00 -3.56 -18.69
C VAL A 337 -15.67 -2.11 -19.02
N MET A 338 -16.62 -1.45 -19.70
CA MET A 338 -16.63 0.00 -19.84
C MET A 338 -17.68 0.51 -18.86
N LEU A 339 -17.25 1.14 -17.77
CA LEU A 339 -18.15 1.90 -16.92
C LEU A 339 -18.42 3.22 -17.65
N PRO A 340 -19.65 3.51 -18.11
CA PRO A 340 -19.96 4.80 -18.72
C PRO A 340 -20.18 5.83 -17.61
N LEU A 341 -19.16 6.12 -16.81
CA LEU A 341 -19.15 7.27 -15.93
C LEU A 341 -18.90 8.49 -16.82
N ASP A 342 -19.95 9.28 -17.08
CA ASP A 342 -19.96 10.58 -17.78
C ASP A 342 -18.62 10.98 -18.40
N ALA A 343 -18.42 10.67 -19.69
CA ALA A 343 -17.46 11.28 -20.63
C ALA A 343 -16.08 11.78 -20.12
N ASP A 344 -15.53 11.24 -19.03
CA ASP A 344 -14.26 11.70 -18.46
C ASP A 344 -13.13 10.74 -18.88
N LEU A 345 -12.32 11.22 -19.83
CA LEU A 345 -11.28 10.53 -20.61
C LEU A 345 -10.15 9.81 -19.83
N GLU A 346 -10.20 9.68 -18.50
CA GLU A 346 -9.06 9.20 -17.70
C GLU A 346 -9.33 8.00 -16.77
N SER A 347 -10.55 7.48 -16.66
CA SER A 347 -10.82 6.30 -15.83
C SER A 347 -10.42 5.00 -16.55
N VAL A 348 -9.71 4.08 -15.86
CA VAL A 348 -9.28 2.81 -16.43
C VAL A 348 -9.52 1.68 -15.44
N LEU A 349 -10.28 0.68 -15.87
CA LEU A 349 -10.56 -0.55 -15.13
C LEU A 349 -9.73 -1.70 -15.71
N PHE A 350 -9.11 -2.49 -14.83
CA PHE A 350 -8.46 -3.75 -15.21
C PHE A 350 -9.22 -4.93 -14.60
N VAL A 351 -9.51 -5.92 -15.43
CA VAL A 351 -10.17 -7.19 -15.05
C VAL A 351 -9.19 -8.32 -15.33
N GLY A 352 -8.77 -9.04 -14.28
CA GLY A 352 -8.00 -10.28 -14.44
C GLY A 352 -8.91 -11.41 -14.93
N GLY A 353 -8.43 -12.24 -15.86
CA GLY A 353 -9.15 -13.45 -16.28
C GLY A 353 -8.95 -14.60 -15.30
N GLU A 354 -10.00 -15.40 -15.07
CA GLU A 354 -9.86 -16.70 -14.38
C GLU A 354 -8.98 -17.65 -15.20
N ALA A 355 -8.03 -18.31 -14.56
CA ALA A 355 -7.31 -19.42 -15.16
C ALA A 355 -8.12 -20.72 -14.94
N ASP A 356 -8.58 -21.35 -16.02
CA ASP A 356 -9.19 -22.69 -15.98
C ASP A 356 -8.13 -23.73 -15.54
N PRO A 357 -8.34 -24.50 -14.45
CA PRO A 357 -7.42 -25.55 -14.02
C PRO A 357 -7.14 -26.62 -15.09
N ARG A 358 -8.00 -26.77 -16.11
CA ARG A 358 -7.83 -27.77 -17.18
C ARG A 358 -6.85 -27.37 -18.27
N SER A 359 -6.45 -26.10 -18.37
CA SER A 359 -5.47 -25.66 -19.39
C SER A 359 -4.01 -25.91 -19.00
N VAL A 360 -3.74 -26.36 -17.76
CA VAL A 360 -2.37 -26.62 -17.25
C VAL A 360 -1.71 -27.83 -17.94
N HIS A 361 -2.48 -28.73 -18.58
CA HIS A 361 -1.96 -29.93 -19.22
C HIS A 361 -1.61 -29.79 -20.71
N GLN A 362 -1.93 -28.68 -21.36
CA GLN A 362 -1.56 -28.43 -22.75
C GLN A 362 -0.78 -27.12 -22.79
N GLY A 363 0.56 -27.22 -22.90
CA GLY A 363 1.51 -26.11 -22.80
C GLY A 363 1.41 -25.03 -23.89
N ASN A 364 0.25 -24.38 -24.02
CA ASN A 364 0.01 -23.21 -24.86
C ASN A 364 -0.55 -22.07 -24.00
N PHE A 365 0.35 -21.28 -23.40
CA PHE A 365 -0.01 -19.95 -22.89
C PHE A 365 0.03 -18.97 -24.06
N ILE A 366 -1.12 -18.70 -24.68
CA ILE A 366 -1.27 -17.47 -25.48
C ILE A 366 -1.67 -16.38 -24.49
N LEU A 367 -0.67 -15.66 -23.96
CA LEU A 367 -0.90 -14.36 -23.35
C LEU A 367 -1.22 -13.38 -24.49
N GLU A 368 -2.50 -13.25 -24.84
CA GLU A 368 -2.96 -12.12 -25.64
C GLU A 368 -2.66 -10.83 -24.85
N PRO A 369 -1.91 -9.86 -25.41
CA PRO A 369 -1.61 -8.61 -24.73
C PRO A 369 -2.88 -7.76 -24.68
N PHE A 370 -3.55 -7.73 -23.52
CA PHE A 370 -4.58 -6.75 -23.26
C PHE A 370 -3.94 -5.36 -23.04
N ILE A 371 -3.67 -4.69 -24.16
CA ILE A 371 -3.46 -3.24 -24.19
C ILE A 371 -4.85 -2.60 -23.99
N GLY A 372 -5.03 -1.89 -22.88
CA GLY A 372 -6.19 -1.01 -22.72
C GLY A 372 -6.15 0.06 -23.81
N TYR A 373 -7.06 -0.01 -24.77
CA TYR A 373 -7.17 0.97 -25.85
C TYR A 373 -7.74 2.28 -25.29
N ILE A 374 -7.00 3.39 -25.49
CA ILE A 374 -7.52 4.75 -25.41
C ILE A 374 -8.42 4.96 -26.63
N SER A 375 -9.72 5.15 -26.42
CA SER A 375 -10.61 5.59 -27.49
C SER A 375 -10.66 7.12 -27.49
N LEU A 376 -9.95 7.74 -28.43
CA LEU A 376 -10.11 9.15 -28.78
C LEU A 376 -11.30 9.25 -29.73
N PHE A 377 -12.49 9.60 -29.23
CA PHE A 377 -13.54 10.15 -30.09
C PHE A 377 -13.56 11.67 -29.94
N ASN A 378 -13.01 12.35 -30.95
CA ASN A 378 -13.32 13.73 -31.25
C ASN A 378 -14.78 13.79 -31.73
N GLY A 379 -15.62 14.49 -30.97
CA GLY A 379 -16.99 14.77 -31.33
C GLY A 379 -17.53 15.92 -30.49
N TYR A 380 -17.05 17.14 -30.76
CA TYR A 380 -17.76 18.35 -30.38
C TYR A 380 -19.09 18.41 -31.17
N PRO A 381 -20.19 18.92 -30.58
CA PRO A 381 -21.31 19.41 -31.39
C PRO A 381 -20.92 20.64 -32.23
#